data_AF-A0A6V7PIJ0-F1
#
_entry.id   AF-A0A6V7PIJ0-F1
#
_cell.length_a   1.000
_cell.length_b   1.000
_cell.length_c   1.000
_cell.angle_alpha   90.00
_cell.angle_beta   90.00
_cell.angle_gamma   90.00
#
_symmetry.space_group_name_H-M   'P 1'
#
loop_
_entity.id
_entity.type
_entity.pdbx_description
1 polymer ?
#
loop_
_entity_poly.entity_id
_entity_poly.type
_entity_poly.pdbx_seq_one_letter_code
_entity_poly.pdbx_strand_id
1 'polypeptide(L)'
;MRRQCETTGWVSAAQRRRRCRGGGRGEGIGEGRAKRHRKVLRDNIQGITKPAIRRLARRGGVKRISGLIYEETRGVLKIFLENVIRDAVTYTEHARRKTVTAMDVVYALKRQGRTLYGFGG
;
A
#
# COMPACT_ATOMS: atom_id res chain seq x y z
N MET A 1 -43.19 -29.64 -27.03
CA MET A 1 -44.01 -30.00 -25.86
C MET A 1 -43.12 -29.90 -24.61
N ARG A 2 -42.91 -28.72 -24.02
CA ARG A 2 -43.69 -28.13 -22.91
C ARG A 2 -44.20 -29.14 -21.87
N ARG A 3 -43.47 -29.27 -20.76
CA ARG A 3 -44.05 -29.48 -19.42
C ARG A 3 -43.59 -28.33 -18.52
N GLN A 4 -44.50 -27.38 -18.34
CA GLN A 4 -44.62 -26.54 -17.13
C GLN A 4 -45.25 -27.46 -16.04
N CYS A 5 -45.12 -27.32 -14.73
CA CYS A 5 -45.33 -26.20 -13.80
C CYS A 5 -44.82 -26.69 -12.42
N GLU A 6 -44.08 -25.87 -11.64
CA GLU A 6 -44.55 -25.18 -10.41
C GLU A 6 -44.76 -26.11 -9.21
N THR A 7 -44.07 -25.99 -8.08
CA THR A 7 -44.12 -24.95 -7.04
C THR A 7 -43.09 -25.42 -5.99
N THR A 8 -42.24 -24.61 -5.36
CA THR A 8 -42.47 -23.66 -4.27
C THR A 8 -41.14 -22.93 -4.08
N GLY A 9 -41.03 -21.61 -4.21
CA GLY A 9 -41.65 -20.68 -3.28
C GLY A 9 -40.79 -20.50 -2.02
N TRP A 10 -39.59 -19.92 -2.16
CA TRP A 10 -38.88 -19.26 -1.04
C TRP A 10 -38.60 -17.82 -1.44
N VAL A 11 -39.70 -17.08 -1.60
CA VAL A 11 -39.71 -15.61 -1.56
C VAL A 11 -40.17 -15.22 -0.16
N SER A 12 -39.53 -14.21 0.41
CA SER A 12 -39.92 -13.47 1.62
C SER A 12 -39.31 -13.92 2.96
N ALA A 13 -38.18 -13.31 3.28
CA ALA A 13 -37.96 -12.77 4.62
C ALA A 13 -37.69 -11.28 4.48
N ALA A 14 -38.78 -10.53 4.30
CA ALA A 14 -38.85 -9.13 4.66
C ALA A 14 -38.53 -8.93 6.15
N GLN A 15 -38.22 -7.68 6.51
CA GLN A 15 -38.02 -7.18 7.88
C GLN A 15 -36.74 -7.61 8.63
N ARG A 16 -35.74 -6.72 8.59
CA ARG A 16 -35.41 -5.92 9.79
C ARG A 16 -34.63 -4.66 9.42
N ARG A 17 -35.38 -3.60 9.09
CA ARG A 17 -34.92 -2.21 9.27
C ARG A 17 -34.61 -2.03 10.76
N ARG A 18 -33.33 -1.91 11.14
CA ARG A 18 -32.96 -1.27 12.41
C ARG A 18 -32.77 0.21 12.15
N ARG A 19 -33.82 0.94 12.47
CA ARG A 19 -33.84 2.39 12.65
C ARG A 19 -33.24 2.66 14.03
N CYS A 20 -32.01 3.12 14.10
CA CYS A 20 -31.50 3.78 15.31
C CYS A 20 -31.72 5.28 15.14
N ARG A 21 -32.66 5.84 15.91
CA ARG A 21 -32.87 7.27 16.12
C ARG A 21 -32.39 7.62 17.54
N GLY A 22 -31.71 8.75 17.65
CA GLY A 22 -31.32 9.39 18.91
C GLY A 22 -29.97 8.88 19.41
N GLY A 23 -29.00 9.70 19.77
CA GLY A 23 -29.01 11.13 20.04
C GLY A 23 -27.84 11.37 20.99
N GLY A 24 -26.79 12.00 20.49
CA GLY A 24 -25.63 12.41 21.27
C GLY A 24 -25.06 13.64 20.62
N ARG A 25 -25.53 14.81 21.08
CA ARG A 25 -24.90 16.10 20.77
C ARG A 25 -23.52 16.06 21.44
N GLY A 26 -22.50 15.75 20.65
CA GLY A 26 -21.12 16.04 21.01
C GLY A 26 -20.85 17.50 20.66
N GLU A 27 -20.85 18.34 21.66
CA GLU A 27 -20.51 19.75 21.55
C GLU A 27 -18.99 19.89 21.29
N GLY A 28 -18.67 20.45 20.12
CA GLY A 28 -17.46 21.22 19.83
C GLY A 28 -16.08 20.58 20.00
N ILE A 29 -15.39 20.35 18.88
CA ILE A 29 -14.05 20.93 18.66
C ILE A 29 -14.01 21.41 17.21
N GLY A 30 -13.86 22.72 17.05
CA GLY A 30 -13.85 23.41 15.77
C GLY A 30 -12.72 22.98 14.84
N GLU A 31 -12.85 23.44 13.61
CA GLU A 31 -11.92 23.32 12.49
C GLU A 31 -10.51 23.82 12.86
N GLY A 32 -9.75 22.99 13.57
CA GLY A 32 -8.32 23.09 13.70
C GLY A 32 -7.73 21.90 12.99
N ARG A 33 -7.28 22.10 11.74
CA ARG A 33 -6.51 21.11 10.96
C ARG A 33 -5.48 20.51 11.90
N ALA A 34 -5.72 19.27 12.37
CA ALA A 34 -4.81 18.60 13.29
C ALA A 34 -3.43 18.70 12.66
N LYS A 35 -2.52 19.46 13.31
CA LYS A 35 -1.15 19.60 12.86
C LYS A 35 -0.64 18.17 12.83
N ARG A 36 -0.55 17.58 11.65
CA ARG A 36 -0.02 16.25 11.47
C ARG A 36 1.43 16.38 11.90
N HIS A 37 1.71 15.98 13.14
CA HIS A 37 3.08 15.87 13.60
C HIS A 37 3.80 15.02 12.55
N ARG A 38 4.87 15.59 11.99
CA ARG A 38 5.76 14.85 11.09
C ARG A 38 6.09 13.55 11.81
N LYS A 39 5.74 12.41 11.22
CA LYS A 39 6.11 11.11 11.80
C LYS A 39 7.61 11.15 12.03
N VAL A 40 8.04 10.99 13.28
CA VAL A 40 9.46 10.82 13.58
C VAL A 40 9.90 9.58 12.80
N LEU A 41 10.94 9.75 11.98
CA LEU A 41 11.52 8.63 11.24
C LEU A 41 12.13 7.70 12.29
N ARG A 42 11.44 6.59 12.57
CA ARG A 42 11.96 5.45 13.32
C ARG A 42 12.50 4.43 12.34
N ASP A 43 13.12 3.36 12.85
CA ASP A 43 13.57 2.22 12.05
C ASP A 43 12.39 1.50 11.36
N ASN A 44 11.92 2.09 10.26
CA ASN A 44 10.83 1.57 9.42
C ASN A 44 11.22 0.24 8.74
N ILE A 45 12.49 -0.13 8.81
CA ILE A 45 13.00 -1.37 8.23
C ILE A 45 12.38 -2.61 8.88
N GLN A 46 12.09 -2.55 10.19
CA GLN A 46 11.36 -3.61 10.90
C GLN A 46 9.86 -3.66 10.53
N GLY A 47 9.35 -2.59 9.91
CA GLY A 47 8.02 -2.56 9.30
C GLY A 47 7.89 -3.51 8.09
N ILE A 48 9.01 -3.94 7.50
CA ILE A 48 9.02 -5.05 6.54
C ILE A 48 8.95 -6.35 7.32
N THR A 49 7.73 -6.85 7.47
CA THR A 49 7.42 -8.00 8.33
C THR A 49 7.87 -9.33 7.71
N LYS A 50 8.20 -10.31 8.56
CA LYS A 50 8.53 -11.69 8.15
C LYS A 50 7.50 -12.30 7.17
N PRO A 51 6.16 -12.15 7.34
CA PRO A 51 5.21 -12.66 6.35
C PRO A 51 5.28 -11.93 4.99
N ALA A 52 5.66 -10.66 4.93
CA ALA A 52 5.84 -9.95 3.66
C ALA A 52 7.02 -10.52 2.86
N ILE A 53 8.16 -10.74 3.52
CA ILE A 53 9.34 -11.40 2.92
C ILE A 53 8.99 -12.80 2.47
N ARG A 54 8.22 -13.55 3.28
CA ARG A 54 7.73 -14.88 2.89
C ARG A 54 6.88 -14.82 1.62
N ARG A 55 5.95 -13.88 1.49
CA ARG A 55 5.13 -13.73 0.27
C ARG A 55 5.98 -13.45 -0.96
N LEU A 56 7.00 -12.60 -0.85
CA LEU A 56 7.94 -12.32 -1.94
C LEU A 56 8.75 -13.56 -2.33
N ALA A 57 9.33 -14.25 -1.36
CA ALA A 57 10.10 -15.47 -1.59
C ALA A 57 9.25 -16.59 -2.20
N ARG A 58 7.99 -16.74 -1.78
CA ARG A 58 7.05 -17.69 -2.41
C ARG A 58 6.75 -17.33 -3.85
N ARG A 59 6.55 -16.04 -4.16
CA ARG A 59 6.39 -15.57 -5.55
C ARG A 59 7.64 -15.87 -6.38
N GLY A 60 8.82 -15.80 -5.78
CA GLY A 60 10.09 -16.20 -6.39
C GLY A 60 10.33 -17.72 -6.43
N GLY A 61 9.36 -18.58 -6.08
CA GLY A 61 9.50 -20.03 -6.15
C GLY A 61 10.31 -20.68 -5.01
N VAL A 62 10.63 -19.93 -3.96
CA VAL A 62 11.46 -20.44 -2.85
C VAL A 62 10.65 -21.42 -1.99
N LYS A 63 11.11 -22.68 -1.87
CA LYS A 63 10.43 -23.78 -1.16
C LYS A 63 10.69 -23.81 0.36
N ARG A 64 11.91 -23.50 0.81
CA ARG A 64 12.29 -23.40 2.23
C ARG A 64 13.11 -22.13 2.44
N ILE A 65 12.88 -21.44 3.56
CA ILE A 65 13.53 -20.16 3.87
C ILE A 65 14.19 -20.28 5.24
N SER A 66 15.48 -19.99 5.32
CA SER A 66 16.23 -19.95 6.57
C SER A 66 15.90 -18.70 7.40
N GLY A 67 16.09 -18.77 8.71
CA GLY A 67 15.80 -17.66 9.64
C GLY A 67 16.68 -16.42 9.43
N LEU A 68 17.91 -16.59 8.95
CA LEU A 68 18.85 -15.49 8.74
C LEU A 68 18.48 -14.60 7.53
N ILE A 69 17.72 -15.14 6.58
CA ILE A 69 17.32 -14.43 5.35
C ILE A 69 16.43 -13.21 5.64
N TYR A 70 15.71 -13.19 6.77
CA TYR A 70 14.82 -12.07 7.08
C TYR A 70 15.59 -10.76 7.29
N GLU A 71 16.72 -10.79 7.99
CA GLU A 71 17.53 -9.59 8.18
C GLU A 71 18.38 -9.27 6.94
N GLU A 72 18.90 -10.29 6.27
CA GLU A 72 19.64 -10.11 5.01
C GLU A 72 18.80 -9.39 3.95
N THR A 73 17.54 -9.84 3.78
CA THR A 73 16.61 -9.24 2.81
C THR A 73 16.30 -7.78 3.14
N ARG A 74 16.25 -7.43 4.43
CA ARG A 74 16.05 -6.05 4.87
C ARG A 74 17.25 -5.18 4.53
N GLY A 75 18.48 -5.67 4.75
CA GLY A 75 19.70 -4.99 4.35
C GLY A 75 19.72 -4.68 2.85
N VAL A 76 19.47 -5.70 2.02
CA VAL A 76 19.43 -5.56 0.56
C VAL A 76 18.35 -4.57 0.10
N LEU A 77 17.15 -4.65 0.70
CA LEU A 77 16.05 -3.75 0.36
C LEU A 77 16.37 -2.29 0.71
N LYS A 78 17.04 -2.06 1.84
CA LYS A 78 17.47 -0.72 2.26
C LYS A 78 18.46 -0.14 1.25
N ILE A 79 19.49 -0.88 0.88
CA ILE A 79 20.51 -0.43 -0.10
C ILE A 79 19.85 -0.13 -1.45
N PHE A 80 18.94 -0.99 -1.91
CA PHE A 80 18.23 -0.79 -3.16
C PHE A 80 17.42 0.52 -3.16
N LEU A 81 16.61 0.75 -2.12
CA LEU A 81 15.81 1.96 -2.00
C LEU A 81 16.66 3.22 -1.86
N GLU A 82 17.77 3.15 -1.11
CA GLU A 82 18.68 4.27 -0.99
C GLU A 82 19.27 4.68 -2.35
N ASN A 83 19.70 3.73 -3.17
CA ASN A 83 20.24 4.02 -4.50
C ASN A 83 19.19 4.67 -5.42
N VAL A 84 17.97 4.13 -5.46
CA VAL A 84 16.88 4.67 -6.30
C VAL A 84 16.44 6.06 -5.82
N ILE A 85 16.31 6.25 -4.51
CA ILE A 85 15.85 7.53 -3.95
C ILE A 85 16.91 8.61 -4.10
N ARG A 86 18.20 8.30 -3.94
CA ARG A 86 19.28 9.28 -4.20
C ARG A 86 19.19 9.83 -5.62
N ASP A 87 19.12 8.94 -6.61
CA ASP A 87 18.99 9.33 -8.02
C ASP A 87 17.70 10.13 -8.28
N ALA A 88 16.56 9.68 -7.71
CA ALA A 88 15.28 10.36 -7.88
C ALA A 88 15.28 11.77 -7.26
N VAL A 89 15.90 11.95 -6.09
CA VAL A 89 16.03 13.25 -5.44
C VAL A 89 16.90 14.19 -6.28
N THR A 90 18.00 13.70 -6.85
CA THR A 90 18.84 14.51 -7.76
C THR A 90 18.06 15.04 -8.96
N TYR A 91 17.17 14.24 -9.56
CA TYR A 91 16.29 14.71 -10.64
C TYR A 91 15.31 15.80 -10.18
N THR A 92 14.77 15.67 -8.96
CA THR A 92 13.84 16.67 -8.41
C THR A 92 14.53 17.99 -8.09
N GLU A 93 15.75 17.93 -7.57
CA GLU A 93 16.59 19.09 -7.27
C GLU A 93 16.99 19.82 -8.55
N HIS A 94 17.37 19.07 -9.59
CA HIS A 94 17.67 19.64 -10.91
C HIS A 94 16.48 20.42 -11.49
N ALA A 95 15.27 19.91 -11.30
CA ALA A 95 14.03 20.57 -11.72
C ALA A 95 13.53 21.65 -10.75
N ARG A 96 14.28 21.96 -9.68
CA ARG A 96 13.92 22.93 -8.61
C ARG A 96 12.56 22.65 -7.95
N ARG A 97 12.13 21.39 -7.93
CA ARG A 97 10.87 20.95 -7.31
C ARG A 97 11.14 20.43 -5.89
N LYS A 98 10.23 20.74 -4.96
CA LYS A 98 10.26 20.20 -3.58
C LYS A 98 9.51 18.87 -3.43
N THR A 99 8.86 18.41 -4.50
CA THR A 99 8.01 17.22 -4.52
C THR A 99 8.56 16.22 -5.52
N VAL A 100 8.84 15.01 -5.04
CA VAL A 100 9.23 13.88 -5.89
C VAL A 100 8.02 13.41 -6.69
N THR A 101 8.15 13.41 -8.01
CA THR A 101 7.10 12.92 -8.92
C THR A 101 7.34 11.45 -9.29
N ALA A 102 6.30 10.78 -9.80
CA ALA A 102 6.43 9.41 -10.30
C ALA A 102 7.46 9.32 -11.45
N MET A 103 7.53 10.35 -12.29
CA MET A 103 8.48 10.41 -13.41
C MET A 103 9.94 10.46 -12.96
N ASP A 104 10.23 11.17 -11.86
CA ASP A 104 11.60 11.23 -11.34
C ASP A 104 12.09 9.84 -10.88
N VAL A 105 11.19 9.01 -10.34
CA VAL A 105 11.48 7.62 -9.97
C VAL A 105 11.63 6.72 -11.21
N VAL A 106 10.79 6.89 -12.23
CA VAL A 106 10.90 6.14 -13.49
C VAL A 106 12.24 6.45 -14.18
N TYR A 107 12.67 7.70 -14.18
CA TYR A 107 13.96 8.09 -14.75
C TYR A 107 15.15 7.54 -13.95
N ALA A 108 15.11 7.60 -12.62
CA ALA A 108 16.11 6.96 -11.76
C ALA A 108 16.22 5.44 -12.03
N LEU A 109 15.08 4.77 -12.17
CA LEU A 109 15.04 3.34 -12.46
C LEU A 109 15.55 3.00 -13.88
N LYS A 110 15.26 3.85 -14.87
CA LYS A 110 15.78 3.72 -16.24
C LYS A 110 17.31 3.82 -16.27
N ARG A 111 17.90 4.72 -15.49
CA ARG A 111 19.37 4.86 -15.36
C ARG A 111 20.01 3.60 -14.79
N GLN A 112 19.33 2.90 -13.87
CA GLN A 112 19.80 1.65 -13.28
C GLN A 112 19.48 0.40 -14.13
N GLY A 113 18.94 0.58 -15.35
CA GLY A 113 18.57 -0.51 -16.24
C GLY A 113 17.30 -1.27 -15.84
N ARG A 114 16.48 -0.70 -14.95
CA ARG A 114 15.25 -1.32 -14.43
C ARG A 114 14.01 -0.57 -14.93
N THR A 115 13.69 -0.66 -16.21
CA THR A 115 12.55 0.07 -16.79
C THR A 115 11.21 -0.35 -16.16
N LEU A 116 10.48 0.64 -15.64
CA LEU A 116 9.18 0.44 -15.00
C LEU A 116 8.06 1.05 -15.87
N TYR A 117 7.07 0.24 -16.23
CA TYR A 117 5.92 0.64 -17.06
C TYR A 117 4.70 0.96 -16.20
N GLY A 118 3.80 1.81 -16.72
CA GLY A 118 2.51 2.13 -16.08
C GLY A 118 2.48 3.36 -15.18
N PHE A 119 3.51 4.22 -15.22
CA PHE A 119 3.66 5.38 -14.32
C PHE A 119 3.79 6.75 -15.03
N GLY A 120 3.39 6.84 -16.32
CA GLY A 120 3.49 8.07 -17.13
C GLY A 120 2.14 8.78 -17.31
N GLY A 121 1.47 9.11 -16.20
CA GLY A 121 0.20 9.85 -16.18
C GLY A 121 0.38 11.35 -16.00
#